data_AF-A0AAV0XID7-F1
#
_entry.id   AF-A0AAV0XID7-F1
#
_cell.length_a   1.000
_cell.length_b   1.000
_cell.length_c   1.000
_cell.angle_alpha   90.00
_cell.angle_beta   90.00
_cell.angle_gamma   90.00
#
_symmetry.space_group_name_H-M   'P 1'
#
loop_
_entity.id
_entity.type
_entity.pdbx_description
1 polymer ?
#
loop_
_entity_poly.entity_id
_entity_poly.type
_entity_poly.pdbx_seq_one_letter_code
_entity_poly.pdbx_strand_id
1 'polypeptide(L)'
;MVSNKCCVPGCSKSAASKFGVPKNMMNVWENIIGCPLNRNSRVCANHFKPSDITSTWESGNGSSQISICLRKPRLKSGVIPINNLSDEVNDINQVSLGNSIDI
;
A
#
# COMPACT_ATOMS: atom_id res chain seq x y z
N MET A 1 -20.30 6.88 14.65
CA MET A 1 -19.34 7.63 13.82
C MET A 1 -18.10 6.75 13.61
N VAL A 2 -17.69 6.49 12.36
CA VAL A 2 -16.41 5.83 12.10
C VAL A 2 -15.32 6.86 12.37
N SER A 3 -14.40 6.58 13.29
CA SER A 3 -13.27 7.47 13.54
C SER A 3 -12.50 7.69 12.23
N ASN A 4 -12.30 8.95 11.86
CA ASN A 4 -11.47 9.30 10.70
C ASN A 4 -9.97 9.14 10.98
N LYS A 5 -9.59 8.60 12.15
CA LYS A 5 -8.19 8.43 12.54
C LYS A 5 -7.63 7.11 11.99
N CYS A 6 -6.37 7.14 11.56
CA CYS A 6 -5.60 5.92 11.28
C CYS A 6 -5.44 5.11 12.56
N CYS A 7 -5.54 3.78 12.49
CA CYS A 7 -5.36 2.92 13.67
C CYS A 7 -3.89 2.61 13.99
N VAL A 8 -2.94 2.97 13.12
CA VAL A 8 -1.52 2.83 13.42
C VAL A 8 -1.14 3.77 14.57
N PRO A 9 -0.58 3.25 15.69
CA PRO A 9 -0.15 4.07 16.82
C PRO A 9 0.80 5.19 16.37
N GLY A 10 0.59 6.40 16.90
CA GLY A 10 1.43 7.57 16.54
C GLY A 10 1.19 8.16 15.14
N CYS A 11 0.36 7.56 14.28
CA CYS A 11 0.08 8.12 12.97
C CYS A 11 -0.71 9.45 13.07
N SER A 12 -0.03 10.54 12.72
CA SER A 12 -0.61 11.89 12.55
C SER A 12 -0.89 12.24 11.08
N LYS A 13 -0.44 11.41 10.13
CA LYS A 13 -0.56 11.69 8.70
C LYS A 13 -2.03 11.75 8.27
N SER A 14 -2.38 12.79 7.52
CA SER A 14 -3.62 12.81 6.74
C SER A 14 -3.40 12.06 5.43
N ALA A 15 -4.35 11.21 5.05
CA ALA A 15 -4.37 10.60 3.72
C ALA A 15 -5.80 10.65 3.19
N ALA A 16 -5.92 10.89 1.88
CA ALA A 16 -7.20 10.94 1.19
C ALA A 16 -7.95 9.60 1.27
N SER A 17 -7.21 8.49 1.26
CA SER A 17 -7.76 7.13 1.33
C SER A 17 -7.36 6.39 2.59
N LYS A 18 -8.29 5.59 3.11
CA LYS A 18 -8.05 4.65 4.22
C LYS A 18 -8.70 3.31 3.93
N PHE A 19 -8.02 2.25 4.30
CA PHE A 19 -8.39 0.88 3.99
C PHE A 19 -8.79 0.13 5.25
N GLY A 20 -9.86 -0.67 5.15
CA GLY A 20 -10.30 -1.55 6.22
C GLY A 20 -9.43 -2.79 6.31
N VAL A 21 -9.30 -3.33 7.52
CA VAL A 21 -8.56 -4.56 7.77
C VAL A 21 -9.31 -5.74 7.12
N PRO A 22 -8.68 -6.53 6.23
CA PRO A 22 -9.30 -7.73 5.68
C PRO A 22 -9.56 -8.76 6.79
N LYS A 23 -10.74 -9.38 6.78
CA LYS A 23 -11.17 -10.33 7.84
C LYS A 23 -10.18 -11.48 8.05
N ASN A 24 -9.58 -11.99 6.98
CA ASN A 24 -8.60 -13.07 7.01
C ASN A 24 -7.17 -12.61 7.36
N MET A 25 -6.92 -11.30 7.49
CA MET A 25 -5.61 -10.73 7.78
C MET A 25 -5.58 -9.98 9.12
N MET A 26 -6.64 -10.09 9.93
CA MET A 26 -6.81 -9.36 11.19
C MET A 26 -5.59 -9.52 12.11
N ASN A 27 -5.27 -10.76 12.46
CA ASN A 27 -4.16 -11.10 13.37
C ASN A 27 -2.79 -10.68 12.80
N VAL A 28 -2.62 -10.80 11.48
CA VAL A 28 -1.37 -10.41 10.80
C VAL A 28 -1.17 -8.91 10.92
N TRP A 29 -2.23 -8.13 10.67
CA TRP A 29 -2.18 -6.67 10.79
C TRP A 29 -2.01 -6.24 12.24
N GLU A 30 -2.66 -6.89 13.21
CA GLU A 30 -2.46 -6.61 14.64
C GLU A 30 -0.99 -6.80 15.06
N ASN A 31 -0.38 -7.92 14.66
CA ASN A 31 1.02 -8.22 14.96
C ASN A 31 1.98 -7.19 14.37
N ILE A 32 1.73 -6.76 13.12
CA ILE A 32 2.58 -5.78 12.43
C ILE A 32 2.39 -4.39 13.01
N ILE A 33 1.15 -3.98 13.25
CA ILE A 33 0.82 -2.64 13.74
C ILE A 33 1.19 -2.49 15.22
N GLY A 34 1.09 -3.56 16.00
CA GLY A 34 1.35 -3.57 17.43
C GLY A 34 0.18 -3.04 18.26
N CYS A 35 -1.06 -3.14 17.76
CA CYS A 35 -2.26 -2.79 18.54
C CYS A 35 -3.47 -3.66 18.16
N PRO A 36 -4.44 -3.84 19.07
CA PRO A 36 -5.69 -4.53 18.77
C PRO A 36 -6.50 -3.77 17.71
N LEU A 37 -7.05 -4.51 16.75
CA LEU A 37 -7.83 -3.97 15.64
C LEU A 37 -9.27 -4.49 15.71
N ASN A 38 -10.18 -3.81 14.99
CA ASN A 38 -11.56 -4.27 14.84
C ASN A 38 -12.09 -3.96 13.43
N ARG A 39 -13.33 -4.36 13.13
CA ARG A 39 -13.96 -4.14 11.82
C ARG A 39 -14.03 -2.68 11.36
N ASN A 40 -13.96 -1.74 12.30
CA ASN A 40 -13.97 -0.30 12.02
C ASN A 40 -12.55 0.29 11.96
N SER A 41 -11.50 -0.46 12.33
CA SER A 41 -10.12 -0.03 12.21
C SER A 41 -9.77 0.24 10.75
N ARG A 42 -9.14 1.39 10.50
CA ARG A 42 -8.72 1.83 9.17
C ARG A 42 -7.26 2.25 9.20
N VAL A 43 -6.49 1.77 8.23
CA VAL A 43 -5.10 2.19 8.01
C VAL A 43 -5.06 3.15 6.83
N CYS A 44 -4.37 4.28 6.97
CA CYS A 44 -4.28 5.28 5.91
C CYS A 44 -3.34 4.82 4.78
N ALA A 45 -3.52 5.36 3.57
CA ALA A 45 -2.74 4.96 2.39
C ALA A 45 -1.23 5.11 2.54
N ASN A 46 -0.77 5.98 3.44
CA ASN A 46 0.65 6.25 3.67
C ASN A 46 1.40 5.09 4.36
N HIS A 47 0.71 4.00 4.72
CA HIS A 47 1.32 2.76 5.24
C HIS A 47 1.37 1.65 4.20
N PHE A 48 1.14 1.95 2.92
CA PHE A 48 1.22 0.98 1.82
C PHE A 48 2.07 1.58 0.70
N LYS A 49 2.72 0.75 -0.10
CA LYS A 49 3.39 1.25 -1.30
C LYS A 49 2.32 1.71 -2.30
N PRO A 50 2.57 2.74 -3.12
CA PRO A 50 1.63 3.12 -4.18
C PRO A 50 1.28 1.94 -5.10
N SER A 51 2.25 1.05 -5.35
CA SER A 51 2.08 -0.19 -6.14
C SER A 51 1.10 -1.19 -5.53
N ASP A 52 0.81 -1.10 -4.23
CA ASP A 52 -0.10 -2.01 -3.53
C ASP A 52 -1.56 -1.53 -3.63
N ILE A 53 -1.77 -0.31 -4.12
CA ILE A 53 -3.07 0.34 -4.22
C ILE A 53 -3.51 0.36 -5.69
N THR A 54 -4.61 -0.32 -5.98
CA THR A 54 -5.29 -0.19 -7.27
C THR A 54 -6.17 1.05 -7.23
N SER A 55 -5.73 2.12 -7.89
CA SER A 55 -6.45 3.40 -8.04
C SER A 55 -6.96 3.63 -9.46
N THR A 56 -6.54 2.83 -10.43
CA THR A 56 -6.97 2.89 -11.83
C THR A 56 -7.49 1.53 -12.29
N TRP A 57 -8.39 1.56 -13.27
CA TRP A 57 -8.77 0.40 -14.05
C TRP A 57 -8.26 0.58 -15.46
N GLU A 58 -7.62 -0.46 -16.00
CA GLU A 58 -7.07 -0.48 -17.34
C GLU A 58 -7.82 -1.48 -18.21
N SER A 59 -7.99 -1.14 -19.50
CA SER A 59 -8.64 -2.00 -20.48
C SER A 59 -8.10 -1.73 -21.87
N GLY A 60 -8.23 -2.71 -22.76
CA GLY A 60 -7.65 -2.68 -24.10
C GLY A 60 -6.18 -3.10 -24.13
N ASN A 61 -5.58 -3.05 -25.32
CA ASN A 61 -4.17 -3.33 -25.56
C ASN A 61 -3.64 -2.41 -26.67
N GLY A 62 -2.33 -2.15 -26.68
CA GLY A 62 -1.69 -1.28 -27.67
C GLY A 62 -2.30 0.12 -27.74
N SER A 63 -2.57 0.61 -28.94
CA SER A 63 -3.14 1.94 -29.19
C SER A 63 -4.57 2.14 -28.66
N SER A 64 -5.25 1.08 -28.23
CA SER A 64 -6.60 1.13 -27.66
C SER A 64 -6.62 0.99 -26.14
N GLN A 65 -5.46 1.06 -25.47
CA GLN A 65 -5.40 1.02 -24.01
C GLN A 65 -6.03 2.28 -23.41
N ILE A 66 -6.94 2.11 -22.47
CA ILE A 66 -7.55 3.16 -21.67
C ILE A 66 -7.24 2.95 -20.19
N SER A 67 -7.11 4.05 -19.44
CA SER A 67 -6.94 4.05 -17.99
C SER A 67 -7.94 4.99 -17.34
N ILE A 68 -8.75 4.47 -16.40
CA ILE A 68 -9.80 5.21 -15.71
C ILE A 68 -9.50 5.24 -14.22
N CYS A 69 -9.46 6.43 -13.62
CA CYS A 69 -9.31 6.58 -12.17
C CYS A 69 -10.54 6.04 -11.42
N LEU A 70 -10.32 5.15 -10.47
CA LEU A 70 -11.34 4.60 -9.59
C LEU A 70 -11.76 5.63 -8.54
N ARG A 71 -13.07 5.82 -8.36
CA ARG A 71 -13.62 6.66 -7.28
C ARG A 71 -13.23 6.17 -5.87
N LYS A 72 -13.00 4.87 -5.70
CA LYS A 72 -12.59 4.25 -4.44
C LYS A 72 -11.38 3.35 -4.69
N PRO A 73 -10.17 3.76 -4.31
CA PRO A 73 -9.00 2.90 -4.37
C PRO A 73 -9.18 1.63 -3.54
N ARG A 74 -8.49 0.56 -3.92
CA ARG A 74 -8.51 -0.74 -3.22
C ARG A 74 -7.09 -1.24 -2.98
N LEU A 75 -6.88 -1.96 -1.89
CA LEU A 75 -5.64 -2.70 -1.69
C LEU A 75 -5.67 -3.98 -2.53
N LYS A 76 -4.51 -4.37 -3.07
CA LYS A 76 -4.30 -5.71 -3.62
C LYS A 76 -4.46 -6.77 -2.51
N SER A 77 -4.81 -7.99 -2.92
CA SER A 77 -4.99 -9.11 -1.99
C SER A 77 -3.68 -9.44 -1.27
N GLY A 78 -3.75 -9.75 0.02
CA GLY A 78 -2.60 -10.18 0.82
C GLY A 78 -1.63 -9.07 1.27
N VAL A 79 -1.88 -7.81 0.89
CA VAL A 79 -1.02 -6.69 1.29
C VAL A 79 -1.06 -6.46 2.80
N ILE A 80 0.09 -6.15 3.37
CA ILE A 80 0.28 -5.79 4.77
C ILE A 80 0.79 -4.34 4.91
N PRO A 81 0.39 -3.62 5.97
CA PRO A 81 0.86 -2.26 6.19
C PRO A 81 2.33 -2.24 6.61
N ILE A 82 3.02 -1.16 6.31
CA ILE A 82 4.40 -0.91 6.71
C ILE A 82 4.37 -0.02 7.95
N ASN A 83 4.86 -0.54 9.08
CA ASN A 83 4.72 0.14 10.37
C ASN A 83 5.63 1.38 10.50
N ASN A 84 6.67 1.47 9.67
CA ASN A 84 7.56 2.62 9.53
C ASN A 84 8.04 2.70 8.07
N LEU A 85 7.36 3.48 7.22
CA LEU A 85 8.08 4.09 6.10
C LEU A 85 8.90 5.22 6.73
N SER A 86 10.12 4.91 7.19
CA SER A 86 11.15 5.95 7.17
C SER A 86 11.20 6.49 5.74
N ASP A 87 11.35 7.80 5.56
CA ASP A 87 11.38 8.44 4.25
C ASP A 87 12.61 8.04 3.39
N GLU A 88 13.26 6.92 3.71
CA GLU A 88 14.43 6.37 3.03
C GLU A 88 14.01 5.40 1.92
N VAL A 89 13.47 5.94 0.84
CA VAL A 89 13.67 5.33 -0.49
C VAL A 89 14.69 6.20 -1.20
N ASN A 90 15.97 6.01 -0.88
CA ASN A 90 17.04 6.46 -1.76
C ASN A 90 17.21 5.40 -2.85
N ASP A 91 17.21 5.88 -4.09
CA ASP A 91 17.50 5.17 -5.32
C ASP A 91 18.58 4.09 -5.17
N ILE A 92 18.23 2.83 -5.37
CA ILE A 92 19.19 1.78 -5.74
C ILE A 92 18.73 1.22 -7.08
N ASN A 93 18.95 1.99 -8.15
CA ASN A 93 18.90 1.52 -9.53
C ASN A 93 20.08 2.10 -10.35
N GLN A 94 21.30 2.06 -9.78
CA GLN A 94 22.53 2.17 -10.57
C GLN A 94 23.64 1.30 -9.97
N VAL A 95 23.66 0.00 -10.28
CA VAL A 95 24.92 -0.74 -10.49
C VAL A 95 24.72 -1.81 -11.56
N SER A 96 25.30 -1.50 -12.73
CA SER A 96 25.79 -2.32 -13.84
C SER A 96 25.76 -3.86 -13.72
N LEU A 97 25.00 -4.51 -14.62
CA LEU A 97 25.36 -5.84 -15.15
C LEU A 97 26.26 -5.64 -16.36
N GLY A 98 27.54 -5.42 -16.09
CA GLY A 98 28.61 -5.53 -17.06
C GLY A 98 29.66 -6.42 -16.45
N ASN A 99 29.70 -7.67 -16.91
CA ASN A 99 30.90 -8.50 -17.06
C ASN A 99 30.50 -9.77 -17.82
N SER A 100 30.59 -9.70 -19.15
CA SER A 100 30.76 -10.89 -19.98
C SER A 100 32.17 -11.41 -19.73
N ILE A 101 32.28 -12.58 -19.14
CA ILE A 101 33.51 -13.38 -19.22
C ILE A 101 33.27 -14.31 -20.40
N ASP A 102 33.96 -14.06 -21.52
CA ASP A 102 34.23 -15.08 -22.51
C ASP A 102 35.75 -15.20 -22.67
N ILE A 103 36.17 -16.46 -22.71
CA ILE A 103 37.51 -17.04 -22.70
C ILE A 103 38.39 -16.53 -23.85
#